data_AF-A0A7Y0SR19-F1
#
_entry.id   AF-A0A7Y0SR19-F1
#
_cell.length_a   1.000
_cell.length_b   1.000
_cell.length_c   1.000
_cell.angle_alpha   90.00
_cell.angle_beta   90.00
_cell.angle_gamma   90.00
#
_symmetry.space_group_name_H-M   'P 1'
#
loop_
_entity.id
_entity.type
_entity.pdbx_description
1 polymer ?
#
loop_
_entity_poly.entity_id
_entity_poly.type
_entity_poly.pdbx_seq_one_letter_code
_entity_poly.pdbx_strand_id
1 'polypeptide(L)'
;NWREQAITVMGKGNKERLAFMPDGTLRRLKLWVNDVRGEQPGPLFPRIRRHDDVQDSRMTDQAIYEILRTRRMEAGLEHCSPHDLRRTYANDLLETGVDI
;
A
#
# COMPACT_ATOMS: atom_id res chain seq x y z
N ASN A 1 14.21 8.38 1.31
CA ASN A 1 15.26 8.25 0.27
C ASN A 1 14.76 7.23 -0.75
N TRP A 2 14.29 7.66 -1.92
CA TRP A 2 13.68 6.79 -2.94
C TRP A 2 14.72 5.98 -3.76
N ARG A 3 16.01 6.08 -3.45
CA ARG A 3 17.12 5.54 -4.27
C ARG A 3 17.08 4.03 -4.47
N GLU A 4 16.57 3.28 -3.50
CA GLU A 4 16.52 1.81 -3.58
C GLU A 4 15.20 1.28 -4.17
N GLN A 5 14.28 2.18 -4.58
CA GLN A 5 12.91 1.82 -4.99
C GLN A 5 12.20 0.88 -4.01
N ALA A 6 12.56 0.97 -2.72
CA ALA A 6 12.09 0.09 -1.68
C ALA A 6 11.56 0.87 -0.47
N ILE A 7 10.73 0.21 0.32
CA ILE A 7 10.32 0.67 1.66
C ILE A 7 10.78 -0.32 2.72
N THR A 8 11.17 0.20 3.88
CA THR A 8 11.46 -0.63 5.06
C THR A 8 10.16 -0.98 5.77
N VAL A 9 9.90 -2.28 5.95
CA VAL A 9 8.75 -2.81 6.68
C VAL A 9 9.23 -3.39 8.00
N MET A 10 8.66 -2.89 9.10
CA MET A 10 8.89 -3.42 10.44
C MET A 10 7.97 -4.63 10.70
N GLY A 11 8.56 -5.80 10.87
CA GLY A 11 7.86 -7.04 11.19
C GLY A 11 7.92 -7.42 12.67
N LYS A 12 7.38 -8.61 12.97
CA LYS A 12 7.42 -9.20 14.31
C LYS A 12 8.84 -9.30 14.84
N GLY A 13 9.04 -8.91 16.10
CA GLY A 13 10.35 -8.93 16.77
C GLY A 13 11.30 -7.83 16.30
N ASN A 14 10.77 -6.68 15.84
CA ASN A 14 11.53 -5.56 15.30
C ASN A 14 12.44 -5.94 14.13
N LYS A 15 12.05 -6.95 13.34
CA LYS A 15 12.80 -7.36 12.16
C LYS A 15 12.45 -6.45 10.99
N GLU A 16 13.46 -5.79 10.44
CA GLU A 16 13.34 -4.98 9.23
C GLU A 16 13.41 -5.86 7.98
N ARG A 17 12.61 -5.50 6.98
CA ARG A 17 12.68 -6.07 5.63
C ARG A 17 12.55 -4.95 4.61
N LEU A 18 13.37 -4.99 3.57
CA LEU A 18 13.16 -4.15 2.39
C LEU A 18 12.10 -4.79 1.50
N ALA A 19 11.08 -4.01 1.14
CA ALA A 19 10.10 -4.38 0.13
C ALA A 19 10.33 -3.53 -1.11
N PHE A 20 10.88 -4.15 -2.16
CA PHE A 20 11.09 -3.51 -3.45
C PHE A 20 9.75 -3.27 -4.15
N MET A 21 9.65 -2.12 -4.82
CA MET A 21 8.44 -1.69 -5.51
C MET A 21 8.69 -1.66 -7.02
N PRO A 22 7.79 -2.25 -7.82
CA PRO A 22 7.77 -2.02 -9.26
C PRO A 22 7.67 -0.53 -9.59
N ASP A 23 8.17 -0.12 -10.76
CA ASP A 23 8.16 1.28 -11.20
C ASP A 23 6.77 1.94 -11.12
N GLY A 24 5.73 1.19 -11.50
CA GLY A 24 4.36 1.65 -11.45
C GLY A 24 3.86 1.95 -10.03
N THR A 25 4.36 1.21 -9.04
CA THR A 25 4.05 1.40 -7.61
C THR A 25 4.79 2.63 -7.08
N LEU A 26 6.09 2.73 -7.36
CA LEU A 26 6.90 3.88 -6.94
C LEU A 26 6.35 5.19 -7.52
N ARG A 27 5.96 5.19 -8.80
CA ARG A 27 5.36 6.37 -9.46
C ARG A 27 4.09 6.83 -8.74
N ARG A 28 3.17 5.91 -8.46
CA ARG A 28 1.91 6.23 -7.76
C ARG A 28 2.16 6.71 -6.34
N LEU A 29 3.12 6.11 -5.65
CA LEU A 29 3.47 6.51 -4.29
C LEU A 29 4.10 7.92 -4.24
N LYS A 30 4.93 8.26 -5.23
CA LYS A 30 5.47 9.62 -5.37
C LYS A 30 4.37 10.66 -5.62
N LEU A 31 3.44 10.39 -6.54
CA LEU A 31 2.29 11.27 -6.77
C LEU A 31 1.47 11.46 -5.49
N TRP A 32 1.18 10.37 -4.77
CA TRP A 32 0.49 10.44 -3.49
C TRP A 32 1.19 11.34 -2.46
N VAL A 33 2.51 11.15 -2.28
CA VAL A 33 3.30 11.95 -1.32
C VAL A 33 3.38 13.41 -1.74
N ASN A 34 3.61 13.69 -3.02
CA ASN A 34 3.82 15.04 -3.51
C ASN A 34 2.52 15.85 -3.58
N ASP A 35 1.41 15.21 -3.96
CA ASP A 35 0.20 15.93 -4.34
C ASP A 35 -0.87 15.92 -3.25
N VAL A 36 -0.84 14.94 -2.31
CA VAL A 36 -1.90 14.76 -1.31
C VAL A 36 -1.38 14.62 0.12
N ARG A 37 -0.47 13.68 0.41
CA ARG A 37 -0.03 13.40 1.79
C ARG A 37 0.96 14.46 2.32
N GLY A 38 1.77 15.05 1.46
CA GLY A 38 2.85 15.96 1.83
C GLY A 38 4.05 15.26 2.49
N GLU A 39 5.03 16.03 2.97
CA GLU A 39 6.29 15.49 3.55
C GLU A 39 6.33 15.51 5.09
N GLN A 40 5.24 15.92 5.74
CA GLN A 40 5.19 16.06 7.20
C GLN A 40 5.41 14.71 7.92
N PRO A 41 5.96 14.71 9.15
CA PRO A 41 6.08 13.49 9.94
C PRO A 41 4.71 12.83 10.17
N GLY A 42 4.63 11.50 10.05
CA GLY A 42 3.37 10.79 10.24
C GLY A 42 3.24 9.55 9.34
N PRO A 43 2.07 8.91 9.32
CA PRO A 43 1.85 7.72 8.51
C PRO A 43 1.98 8.01 7.01
N LEU A 44 2.39 6.99 6.25
CA LEU A 44 2.42 7.05 4.79
C LEU A 44 1.01 7.10 4.19
N PHE A 45 0.08 6.39 4.83
CA PHE A 45 -1.35 6.38 4.51
C PHE A 45 -2.15 6.91 5.70
N PRO A 46 -2.30 8.25 5.80
CA PRO A 46 -3.20 8.87 6.75
C PRO A 46 -4.66 8.50 6.50
N ARG A 47 -5.49 8.63 7.54
CA ARG A 47 -6.95 8.61 7.39
C ARG A 47 -7.38 9.84 6.59
N ILE A 48 -8.28 9.64 5.63
CA ILE A 48 -8.90 10.70 4.84
C ILE A 48 -10.40 10.72 5.17
N ARG A 49 -10.91 11.88 5.59
CA ARG A 49 -12.35 12.09 5.84
C ARG A 49 -13.03 12.70 4.61
N ARG A 50 -14.33 12.94 4.71
CA ARG A 50 -15.07 13.66 3.67
C ARG A 50 -14.45 15.04 3.43
N HIS A 51 -14.59 15.54 2.20
CA HIS A 51 -14.01 16.82 1.77
C HIS A 51 -12.46 16.84 1.76
N ASP A 52 -11.84 15.70 1.46
CA ASP A 52 -10.38 15.54 1.32
C ASP A 52 -9.58 15.96 2.56
N ASP A 53 -10.19 15.84 3.74
CA ASP A 53 -9.59 16.17 5.02
C ASP A 53 -8.62 15.06 5.46
N VAL A 54 -7.33 15.28 5.20
CA VAL A 54 -6.21 14.40 5.54
C VAL A 54 -5.83 14.58 7.01
N GLN A 55 -5.84 13.48 7.76
CA GLN A 55 -5.62 13.47 9.20
C GLN A 55 -4.22 12.95 9.57
N ASP A 56 -3.70 13.33 10.73
CA ASP A 56 -2.40 12.81 11.21
C ASP A 56 -2.47 11.35 11.70
N SER A 57 -3.68 10.81 11.83
CA SER A 57 -3.90 9.43 12.28
C SER A 57 -3.73 8.39 11.16
N ARG A 58 -3.22 7.21 11.52
CA ARG A 58 -3.10 6.06 10.60
C ARG A 58 -4.47 5.62 10.08
N MET A 59 -4.53 5.27 8.79
CA MET A 59 -5.64 4.50 8.25
C MET A 59 -5.81 3.18 9.02
N THR A 60 -7.05 2.80 9.28
CA THR A 60 -7.38 1.53 9.95
C THR A 60 -7.49 0.39 8.95
N ASP A 61 -7.25 -0.84 9.39
CA ASP A 61 -7.42 -2.04 8.56
C ASP A 61 -8.82 -2.10 7.93
N GLN A 62 -9.87 -1.82 8.70
CA GLN A 62 -11.24 -1.77 8.17
C GLN A 62 -11.40 -0.80 6.99
N ALA A 63 -10.68 0.31 6.98
CA ALA A 63 -10.75 1.27 5.87
C ALA A 63 -10.11 0.69 4.60
N ILE A 64 -9.05 -0.11 4.73
CA ILE A 64 -8.46 -0.85 3.61
C ILE A 64 -9.47 -1.87 3.06
N TYR A 65 -10.17 -2.60 3.93
CA TYR A 65 -11.24 -3.52 3.53
C TYR A 65 -12.37 -2.81 2.77
N GLU A 66 -12.84 -1.64 3.25
CA GLU A 66 -13.89 -0.88 2.57
C GLU A 66 -13.41 -0.27 1.23
N ILE A 67 -12.16 0.20 1.16
CA ILE A 67 -11.58 0.69 -0.10
C ILE A 67 -11.55 -0.45 -1.12
N LEU A 68 -11.03 -1.62 -0.74
CA LEU A 68 -10.98 -2.78 -1.62
C LEU A 68 -12.38 -3.23 -2.05
N ARG A 69 -13.33 -3.27 -1.11
CA ARG A 69 -14.74 -3.58 -1.39
C ARG A 69 -15.33 -2.63 -2.42
N THR A 70 -15.06 -1.33 -2.30
CA THR A 70 -15.57 -0.32 -3.24
C THR A 70 -14.97 -0.53 -4.62
N ARG A 71 -13.64 -0.67 -4.71
CA ARG A 71 -12.95 -0.86 -6.00
C ARG A 71 -13.33 -2.16 -6.70
N ARG A 72 -13.53 -3.26 -5.97
CA ARG A 72 -13.99 -4.51 -6.59
C ARG A 72 -15.39 -4.39 -7.16
N MET A 73 -16.30 -3.66 -6.49
CA MET A 73 -17.67 -3.46 -6.99
C MET A 73 -17.68 -2.60 -8.24
N GLU A 74 -16.89 -1.51 -8.25
CA GLU A 74 -16.72 -0.65 -9.43
C GLU A 74 -16.11 -1.39 -10.62
N ALA A 75 -15.21 -2.34 -10.36
CA ALA A 75 -14.58 -3.17 -11.38
C ALA A 75 -15.44 -4.40 -11.80
N GLY A 76 -16.59 -4.64 -11.16
CA GLY A 76 -17.42 -5.82 -11.44
C GLY A 76 -16.77 -7.15 -11.03
N LEU A 77 -15.85 -7.13 -10.07
CA LEU A 77 -15.10 -8.31 -9.63
C LEU A 77 -15.81 -9.04 -8.47
N GLU A 78 -15.57 -10.35 -8.40
CA GLU A 78 -15.97 -11.17 -7.27
C GLU A 78 -15.33 -10.72 -5.95
N HIS A 79 -15.79 -11.30 -4.84
CA HIS A 79 -15.26 -10.98 -3.52
C HIS A 79 -13.78 -11.39 -3.40
N CYS A 80 -12.93 -10.43 -3.06
CA CYS A 80 -11.55 -10.66 -2.64
C CYS A 80 -11.23 -9.83 -1.40
N SER A 81 -10.35 -10.37 -0.55
CA SER A 81 -9.84 -9.70 0.65
C SER A 81 -8.41 -9.20 0.44
N PRO A 82 -7.91 -8.27 1.29
CA PRO A 82 -6.50 -7.87 1.26
C PRO A 82 -5.53 -9.06 1.42
N HIS A 83 -5.94 -10.10 2.16
CA HIS A 83 -5.16 -11.32 2.29
C HIS A 83 -5.09 -12.11 0.97
N ASP A 84 -6.17 -12.14 0.19
CA ASP A 84 -6.16 -12.78 -1.13
C ASP A 84 -5.22 -12.04 -2.09
N LEU A 85 -5.26 -10.70 -2.10
CA LEU A 85 -4.31 -9.90 -2.88
C LEU A 85 -2.85 -10.19 -2.52
N ARG A 86 -2.55 -10.32 -1.21
CA ARG A 86 -1.22 -10.68 -0.74
C ARG A 86 -0.80 -12.06 -1.24
N ARG A 87 -1.71 -13.04 -1.23
CA ARG A 87 -1.44 -14.41 -1.67
C ARG A 87 -1.17 -14.45 -3.18
N THR A 88 -1.99 -13.77 -3.98
CA THR A 88 -1.79 -13.62 -5.43
C THR A 88 -0.44 -12.97 -5.71
N TYR A 89 -0.12 -11.86 -5.06
CA TYR A 89 1.17 -11.18 -5.27
C TYR A 89 2.38 -12.07 -4.93
N ALA A 90 2.29 -12.84 -3.84
CA ALA A 90 3.35 -13.77 -3.49
C ALA A 90 3.53 -14.89 -4.53
N ASN A 91 2.42 -15.41 -5.07
CA ASN A 91 2.47 -16.41 -6.14
C ASN A 91 3.04 -15.81 -7.43
N ASP A 92 2.60 -14.62 -7.84
CA ASP A 92 3.09 -13.94 -9.04
C ASP A 92 4.61 -13.70 -8.97
N LEU A 93 5.13 -13.31 -7.79
CA LEU A 93 6.57 -13.15 -7.56
C LEU A 93 7.35 -14.47 -7.68
N LEU A 94 6.79 -15.55 -7.13
CA LEU A 94 7.39 -16.90 -7.26
C LEU A 94 7.40 -17.37 -8.72
N GLU A 95 6.31 -17.15 -9.46
CA GLU A 95 6.16 -17.56 -10.86
C GLU A 95 7.04 -16.75 -11.81
N THR A 96 7.27 -15.46 -11.51
CA THR A 96 8.15 -14.59 -12.30
C THR A 96 9.65 -14.82 -12.04
N GLY A 97 10.01 -15.79 -11.21
CA GLY A 97 11.40 -16.19 -10.98
C GLY A 97 12.21 -15.15 -10.19
N VAL A 98 11.54 -14.27 -9.44
CA VAL A 98 12.23 -13.38 -8.51
C VAL A 98 12.74 -14.22 -7.36
N ASP A 99 14.05 -14.40 -7.29
CA ASP A 99 14.71 -15.14 -6.21
C ASP A 99 14.40 -14.46 -4.86
N ILE A 100 13.92 -15.23 -3.87
CA ILE A 100 13.44 -14.74 -2.55
C ILE A 100 14.56 -14.70 -1.52
#